data_AF-A0A5C5V6L4-F1
#
_entry.id   AF-A0A5C5V6L4-F1
#
_cell.length_a   1.000
_cell.length_b   1.000
_cell.length_c   1.000
_cell.angle_alpha   90.00
_cell.angle_beta   90.00
_cell.angle_gamma   90.00
#
_symmetry.space_group_name_H-M   'P 1'
#
loop_
_entity.id
_entity.type
_entity.pdbx_description
1 polymer ?
#
loop_
_entity_poly.entity_id
_entity_poly.type
_entity_poly.pdbx_seq_one_letter_code
_entity_poly.pdbx_strand_id
1 'polypeptide(L)' 'MDFLTTKQVAELLGVEPWRVRRLYETAALPEPGRFGGKRALPRSAVADVAIALRRRGWLPAVSPASTLQEAGRDG' A
#
# COMPACT_ATOMS: atom_id res chain seq x y z
N MET A 1 -4.66 15.96 -9.92
CA MET A 1 -3.86 14.86 -9.33
C MET A 1 -4.22 14.78 -7.86
N ASP A 2 -4.72 13.63 -7.41
CA ASP A 2 -5.14 13.44 -6.01
C ASP A 2 -3.93 13.01 -5.17
N PHE A 3 -3.66 13.73 -4.08
CA PHE A 3 -2.58 13.43 -3.15
C PHE A 3 -3.13 12.86 -1.85
N LEU A 4 -2.46 11.85 -1.33
CA LEU A 4 -2.80 11.17 -0.10
C LEU A 4 -1.72 11.43 0.94
N THR A 5 -2.14 11.52 2.19
CA THR A 5 -1.22 11.46 3.33
C THR A 5 -0.81 10.00 3.59
N THR A 6 0.28 9.80 4.34
CA THR A 6 0.68 8.47 4.80
C THR A 6 -0.42 7.75 5.58
N LYS A 7 -1.26 8.51 6.32
CA LYS A 7 -2.40 7.96 7.06
C LYS A 7 -3.44 7.38 6.11
N GLN A 8 -3.86 8.15 5.10
CA GLN A 8 -4.84 7.70 4.10
C GLN A 8 -4.33 6.48 3.32
N VAL A 9 -3.05 6.45 2.95
CA VAL A 9 -2.48 5.25 2.30
C VAL A 9 -2.51 4.03 3.22
N ALA A 10 -2.23 4.21 4.52
CA ALA A 10 -2.29 3.13 5.50
C ALA A 10 -3.73 2.60 5.67
N GLU A 11 -4.71 3.51 5.75
CA GLU A 11 -6.15 3.16 5.81
C GLU A 11 -6.59 2.39 4.57
N LEU A 12 -6.17 2.81 3.37
CA LEU A 12 -6.48 2.10 2.11
C LEU A 12 -5.89 0.69 2.04
N LEU A 13 -4.73 0.47 2.66
CA LEU A 13 -4.02 -0.80 2.65
C LEU A 13 -4.34 -1.68 3.87
N GLY A 14 -5.14 -1.19 4.82
CA GLY A 14 -5.47 -1.91 6.05
C GLY A 14 -4.25 -2.16 6.95
N VAL A 15 -3.33 -1.21 7.03
CA VAL A 15 -2.11 -1.31 7.85
C VAL A 15 -1.96 -0.14 8.81
N GLU A 16 -1.12 -0.32 9.81
CA GLU A 16 -0.77 0.75 10.75
C GLU A 16 0.02 1.89 10.05
N PRO A 17 -0.31 3.17 10.28
CA PRO A 17 0.38 4.31 9.64
C PRO A 17 1.90 4.35 9.85
N TRP A 18 2.40 3.82 10.98
CA TRP A 18 3.84 3.76 11.25
C TRP A 18 4.58 2.86 10.27
N ARG A 19 3.94 1.82 9.73
CA ARG A 19 4.56 0.91 8.74
C ARG A 19 4.83 1.66 7.44
N VAL A 20 3.87 2.44 6.97
CA VAL A 20 4.01 3.30 5.79
C VAL A 20 5.08 4.36 6.02
N ARG A 21 5.03 5.06 7.17
CA ARG A 21 6.04 6.07 7.53
C ARG A 21 7.46 5.47 7.54
N ARG A 22 7.62 4.27 8.09
CA ARG A 22 8.92 3.60 8.22
C ARG A 22 9.53 3.23 6.87
N LEU A 23 8.75 2.99 5.82
CA LEU A 23 9.30 2.74 4.48
C LEU A 23 10.11 3.92 3.96
N TYR A 24 9.63 5.14 4.18
CA TYR A 24 10.32 6.35 3.78
C TYR A 24 11.51 6.69 4.70
N GLU A 25 11.34 6.52 6.02
CA GLU A 25 12.42 6.77 6.99
C GLU A 25 13.62 5.83 6.83
N THR A 26 13.39 4.62 6.34
CA THR A 26 14.45 3.62 6.08
C THR A 26 14.94 3.64 4.64
N ALA A 27 14.56 4.65 3.85
CA ALA A 27 14.89 4.78 2.43
C ALA A 27 14.52 3.55 1.57
N ALA A 28 13.54 2.73 2.00
CA ALA A 28 12.99 1.65 1.19
C ALA A 28 12.09 2.18 0.05
N LEU A 29 11.59 3.40 0.21
CA LEU A 29 10.96 4.20 -0.84
C LEU A 29 11.57 5.61 -0.84
N PRO A 30 11.67 6.27 -2.00
CA PRO A 30 12.13 7.65 -2.08
C PRO A 30 11.18 8.58 -1.31
N GLU A 31 11.74 9.58 -0.63
CA GLU A 31 10.96 10.56 0.12
C GLU A 31 10.10 11.40 -0.86
N PRO A 32 8.77 11.42 -0.70
CA PRO A 32 7.90 12.19 -1.57
C PRO A 32 7.95 13.69 -1.22
N GLY A 33 7.40 14.51 -2.12
CA GLY A 33 7.15 15.92 -1.83
C GLY A 33 6.32 16.11 -0.56
N ARG A 34 6.49 17.25 0.10
CA ARG A 34 5.72 17.61 1.30
C ARG A 34 4.81 18.80 1.02
N PHE A 35 3.62 18.78 1.60
CA PHE A 35 2.66 19.88 1.57
C PHE A 35 2.11 20.10 2.98
N GLY A 36 2.21 21.33 3.48
CA GLY A 36 1.78 21.66 4.85
C GLY A 36 2.47 20.81 5.94
N GLY A 37 3.76 20.50 5.76
CA GLY A 37 4.54 19.68 6.70
C GLY A 37 4.23 18.17 6.66
N LYS A 38 3.27 17.72 5.83
CA LYS A 38 2.92 16.31 5.65
C LYS A 38 3.47 15.80 4.32
N ARG A 39 3.81 14.51 4.26
CA ARG A 39 4.15 13.84 2.99
C ARG A 39 2.91 13.80 2.09
N ALA A 40 3.04 14.28 0.87
CA ALA A 40 2.01 14.27 -0.16
C ALA A 40 2.32 13.16 -1.17
N LEU A 41 1.69 12.01 -0.99
CA LEU A 41 1.91 10.84 -1.82
C LEU A 41 0.94 10.90 -3.01
N PRO A 42 1.42 10.85 -4.27
CA PRO A 42 0.49 10.73 -5.39
C PRO A 42 -0.27 9.41 -5.26
N ARG A 43 -1.53 9.37 -5.69
CA ARG A 43 -2.34 8.14 -5.59
C ARG A 43 -1.71 6.92 -6.29
N SER A 44 -0.87 7.13 -7.30
CA SER A 44 -0.08 6.07 -7.94
C SER A 44 0.91 5.38 -6.99
N ALA A 45 1.45 6.09 -5.99
CA ALA A 45 2.42 5.54 -5.04
C ALA A 45 1.83 4.46 -4.11
N VAL A 46 0.50 4.31 -4.05
CA VAL A 46 -0.16 3.27 -3.26
C VAL A 46 0.30 1.87 -3.68
N ALA A 47 0.51 1.65 -4.98
CA ALA A 47 0.99 0.36 -5.50
C ALA A 47 2.42 0.05 -5.03
N ASP A 48 3.33 1.01 -5.13
CA ASP A 48 4.72 0.87 -4.66
C ASP A 48 4.80 0.66 -3.15
N VAL A 49 3.98 1.39 -2.38
CA VAL A 49 3.85 1.19 -0.94
C VAL A 49 3.37 -0.23 -0.64
N ALA A 50 2.33 -0.72 -1.32
CA ALA A 50 1.84 -2.07 -1.13
C ALA A 50 2.93 -3.12 -1.42
N ILE A 51 3.69 -2.96 -2.51
CA ILE A 51 4.82 -3.85 -2.86
C ILE A 51 5.89 -3.82 -1.77
N ALA A 52 6.30 -2.63 -1.31
CA ALA A 52 7.31 -2.47 -0.27
C ALA A 52 6.87 -3.06 1.08
N LEU A 53 5.60 -2.89 1.46
CA LEU A 53 5.02 -3.52 2.66
C LEU A 53 5.01 -5.04 2.55
N ARG A 54 4.65 -5.61 1.39
CA ARG A 54 4.68 -7.07 1.14
C ARG A 54 6.09 -7.64 1.24
N ARG A 55 7.09 -6.94 0.68
CA ARG A 55 8.51 -7.34 0.79
C ARG A 55 9.00 -7.41 2.24
N ARG A 56 8.35 -6.69 3.15
CA ARG A 56 8.63 -6.72 4.60
C ARG A 56 7.75 -7.68 5.39
N GLY A 57 6.86 -8.44 4.74
CA GLY A 57 5.91 -9.33 5.39
C GLY A 57 4.82 -8.59 6.18
N TRP A 58 4.58 -7.30 5.88
CA TRP A 58 3.59 -6.48 6.58
C TRP A 58 2.22 -6.45 5.90
N LEU A 59 2.15 -6.99 4.68
CA LEU A 59 0.93 -7.29 3.95
C LEU A 59 1.01 -8.74 3.47
N PRO A 60 -0.13 -9.45 3.34
CA PRO A 60 -0.13 -10.76 2.73
C PRO A 60 0.39 -10.66 1.29
N ALA A 61 1.15 -11.68 0.87
CA ALA A 61 1.42 -11.88 -0.54
C ALA A 61 0.07 -11.97 -1.27
N VAL A 62 -0.04 -11.34 -2.44
CA VAL A 62 -1.24 -11.54 -3.27
C VAL A 62 -1.30 -13.01 -3.57
N SER A 63 -2.23 -13.72 -2.95
CA SER A 63 -2.53 -15.08 -3.35
C SER A 63 -3.36 -14.97 -4.63
N PRO A 64 -2.97 -15.59 -5.76
CA PRO A 64 -3.82 -15.66 -6.94
C PRO A 64 -5.09 -16.52 -6.73
N ALA A 65 -5.31 -17.04 -5.53
CA ALA A 65 -6.35 -18.02 -5.21
C ALA A 65 -7.75 -17.43 -4.97
N SER A 66 -8.22 -16.49 -5.81
CA SER A 66 -9.65 -16.09 -5.80
C SER A 66 -10.28 -15.98 -7.19
N THR A 67 -9.71 -16.63 -8.19
CA THR A 67 -10.33 -16.76 -9.54
C THR A 67 -10.89 -18.17 -9.83
N LEU A 68 -11.10 -19.01 -8.81
CA LEU A 68 -11.70 -20.34 -8.98
C LEU A 68 -12.79 -20.59 -7.94
N GLN A 69 -13.98 -20.00 -8.12
CA GLN A 69 -15.21 -20.44 -7.44
C GLN A 69 -16.49 -20.13 -8.26
N GLU A 70 -16.45 -20.21 -9.58
CA GLU A 70 -17.65 -20.16 -10.44
C GLU A 70 -17.58 -21.19 -11.59
N ALA A 71 -16.86 -22.31 -11.39
CA ALA A 71 -16.86 -23.45 -12.30
C ALA A 71 -17.25 -24.69 -11.50
N GLY A 72 -18.55 -24.82 -11.20
CA GLY A 72 -19.05 -25.93 -10.39
C GLY A 72 -20.50 -25.76 -9.98
N ARG A 73 -21.40 -25.58 -10.96
CA ARG A 73 -22.80 -25.94 -10.79
C ARG A 73 -23.27 -26.65 -12.05
N ASP A 74 -22.77 -27.87 -12.18
CA ASP A 74 -23.41 -28.91 -12.99
C ASP A 74 -24.44 -29.60 -12.09
N GLY A 75 -25.63 -29.79 -12.64
CA GLY A 75 -26.80 -30.39 -12.00
C GLY A 75 -28.01 -30.25 -12.90
#